data_AF-A0AA91EU83-F1
#
_entry.id   AF-A0AA91EU83-F1
#
_cell.length_a   1.000
_cell.length_b   1.000
_cell.length_c   1.000
_cell.angle_alpha   90.00
_cell.angle_beta   90.00
_cell.angle_gamma   90.00
#
_symmetry.space_group_name_H-M   'P 1'
#
loop_
_entity.id
_entity.type
_entity.pdbx_description
1 polymer ?
#
loop_
_entity_poly.entity_id
_entity_poly.type
_entity_poly.pdbx_seq_one_letter_code
_entity_poly.pdbx_strand_id
1 'polypeptide(L)'
;MRMVLVGAATVAITAVGMPTASSEPGIPGTEDASCESYGFGNTAMACDGPIREDGTWRRCAQWQPWYVPGPYGSYTPGGSKCWTVEGGADTGNPLLPQHHIDG
;
A
#
# COMPACT_ATOMS: atom_id res chain seq x y z
N MET A 1 44.21 19.72 50.18
CA MET A 1 42.99 19.00 50.61
C MET A 1 42.27 18.48 49.38
N ARG A 2 42.01 17.17 49.35
CA ARG A 2 41.18 16.47 48.35
C ARG A 2 39.71 16.81 48.60
N MET A 3 38.91 17.01 47.54
CA MET A 3 37.48 16.61 47.41
C MET A 3 36.83 17.39 46.26
N VAL A 4 35.95 16.89 45.40
CA VAL A 4 35.49 15.56 44.94
C VAL A 4 34.83 15.90 43.58
N LEU A 5 35.14 15.17 42.51
CA LEU A 5 34.43 15.27 41.23
C LEU A 5 32.98 14.79 41.41
N VAL A 6 32.00 15.68 41.30
CA VAL A 6 30.58 15.30 41.19
C VAL A 6 30.28 15.10 39.71
N GLY A 7 30.37 13.84 39.27
CA GLY A 7 29.95 13.44 37.93
C GLY A 7 28.43 13.54 37.80
N ALA A 8 27.96 14.48 36.97
CA ALA A 8 26.59 14.49 36.51
C ALA A 8 26.44 13.41 35.42
N ALA A 9 25.88 12.26 35.78
CA ALA A 9 25.48 11.25 34.80
C ALA A 9 24.20 11.73 34.10
N THR A 10 24.35 12.37 32.95
CA THR A 10 23.25 12.61 32.02
C THR A 10 22.82 11.28 31.43
N VAL A 11 21.69 10.75 31.92
CA VAL A 11 21.00 9.62 31.29
C VAL A 11 20.41 10.13 29.97
N ALA A 12 21.14 9.90 28.87
CA ALA A 12 20.61 10.07 27.54
C ALA A 12 19.55 8.99 27.32
N ILE A 13 18.27 9.37 27.42
CA ILE A 13 17.16 8.53 26.96
C ILE A 13 17.27 8.51 25.43
N THR A 14 17.91 7.49 24.88
CA THR A 14 17.78 7.18 23.45
C THR A 14 16.34 6.78 23.22
N ALA A 15 15.53 7.72 22.74
CA ALA A 15 14.24 7.42 22.15
C ALA A 15 14.50 6.49 20.96
N VAL A 16 14.37 5.19 21.18
CA VAL A 16 14.33 4.21 20.11
C VAL A 16 13.04 4.51 19.38
N GLY A 17 13.14 5.23 18.25
CA GLY A 17 12.01 5.55 17.40
C GLY A 17 11.29 4.25 17.08
N MET A 18 10.09 4.09 17.62
CA MET A 18 9.20 3.04 17.19
C MET A 18 9.00 3.26 15.69
N PRO A 19 9.17 2.25 14.83
CA PRO A 19 8.75 2.39 13.44
C PRO A 19 7.27 2.74 13.48
N THR A 20 6.94 3.99 13.13
CA THR A 20 5.58 4.37 12.77
C THR A 20 5.15 3.33 11.73
N ALA A 21 4.03 2.65 11.97
CA ALA A 21 3.48 1.68 11.04
C ALA A 21 3.61 2.27 9.64
N SER A 22 4.52 1.72 8.83
CA SER A 22 4.65 2.13 7.45
C SER A 22 3.33 1.73 6.84
N SER A 23 2.45 2.70 6.61
CA SER A 23 1.33 2.58 5.71
C SER A 23 1.96 2.21 4.38
N GLU A 24 1.98 0.91 4.06
CA GLU A 24 2.53 0.42 2.80
C GLU A 24 1.86 1.26 1.68
N PRO A 25 2.64 1.96 0.83
CA PRO A 25 2.07 2.90 -0.13
C PRO A 25 1.01 2.26 -1.02
N GLY A 26 -0.04 2.98 -1.38
CA GLY A 26 -1.12 2.46 -2.21
C GLY A 26 -2.11 1.54 -1.49
N ILE A 27 -1.99 1.30 -0.17
CA ILE A 27 -3.07 0.69 0.60
C ILE A 27 -4.30 1.61 0.55
N PRO A 28 -5.50 1.10 0.23
CA PRO A 28 -6.70 1.93 0.24
C PRO A 28 -6.93 2.60 1.60
N GLY A 29 -7.12 3.92 1.59
CA GLY A 29 -7.37 4.73 2.79
C GLY A 29 -6.12 5.29 3.48
N THR A 30 -4.92 5.11 2.93
CA THR A 30 -3.72 5.85 3.38
C THR A 30 -3.64 7.22 2.73
N GLU A 31 -2.98 8.17 3.38
CA GLU A 31 -2.87 9.56 2.90
C GLU A 31 -2.18 9.69 1.53
N ASP A 32 -1.24 8.78 1.23
CA ASP A 32 -0.48 8.79 -0.03
C ASP A 32 -1.13 7.92 -1.13
N ALA A 33 -2.37 7.44 -0.93
CA ALA A 33 -3.04 6.54 -1.88
C ALA A 33 -4.07 7.26 -2.74
N SER A 34 -3.89 7.18 -4.05
CA SER A 34 -4.84 7.67 -5.06
C SER A 34 -5.57 6.48 -5.67
N CYS A 35 -6.90 6.50 -5.67
CA CYS A 35 -7.72 5.33 -5.95
C CYS A 35 -8.66 5.50 -7.15
N GLU A 36 -8.79 4.44 -7.94
CA GLU A 36 -9.71 4.34 -9.07
C GLU A 36 -10.53 3.04 -8.96
N SER A 37 -11.82 3.12 -9.27
CA SER A 37 -12.66 1.93 -9.39
C SER A 37 -12.44 1.26 -10.75
N TYR A 38 -12.38 -0.07 -10.78
CA TYR A 38 -12.13 -0.83 -12.01
C TYR A 38 -12.94 -2.13 -12.07
N GLY A 39 -12.77 -2.87 -13.17
CA GLY A 39 -13.41 -4.16 -13.39
C GLY A 39 -14.86 -4.05 -13.85
N PHE A 40 -15.50 -5.20 -14.05
CA PHE A 40 -16.89 -5.23 -14.51
C PHE A 40 -17.81 -4.62 -13.43
N GLY A 41 -18.53 -3.56 -13.82
CA GLY A 41 -19.47 -2.86 -12.95
C GLY A 41 -18.82 -2.08 -11.80
N ASN A 42 -17.53 -1.70 -11.91
CA ASN A 42 -16.80 -0.93 -10.88
C ASN A 42 -16.81 -1.63 -9.50
N THR A 43 -16.75 -2.97 -9.50
CA THR A 43 -16.84 -3.81 -8.30
C THR A 43 -15.50 -4.05 -7.60
N ALA A 44 -14.43 -3.51 -8.18
CA ALA A 44 -13.09 -3.55 -7.62
C ALA A 44 -12.50 -2.14 -7.56
N MET A 45 -11.48 -1.98 -6.73
CA MET A 45 -10.80 -0.71 -6.51
C MET A 45 -9.30 -0.94 -6.51
N ALA A 46 -8.57 -0.14 -7.27
CA ALA A 46 -7.12 -0.10 -7.28
C ALA A 46 -6.69 1.23 -6.67
N CYS A 47 -5.64 1.22 -5.88
CA CYS A 47 -5.03 2.41 -5.34
C CYS A 47 -3.53 2.36 -5.59
N ASP A 48 -2.96 3.48 -6.02
CA ASP A 48 -1.55 3.66 -6.24
C ASP A 48 -0.96 4.54 -5.15
N GLY A 49 0.21 4.15 -4.65
CA GLY A 49 1.09 5.02 -3.90
C GLY A 49 1.95 5.86 -4.86
N PRO A 50 2.68 6.86 -4.36
CA PRO A 50 3.47 7.75 -5.19
C PRO A 50 4.49 7.01 -6.06
N ILE A 51 4.76 7.58 -7.24
CA ILE A 51 5.86 7.16 -8.10
C ILE A 51 7.19 7.40 -7.37
N ARG A 52 8.00 6.34 -7.28
CA ARG A 52 9.35 6.34 -6.71
C ARG A 52 10.37 6.92 -7.68
N GLU A 53 11.57 7.22 -7.19
CA GLU A 53 12.66 7.80 -8.00
C GLU A 53 13.05 6.94 -9.21
N ASP A 54 12.87 5.62 -9.13
CA ASP A 54 13.13 4.68 -10.23
C ASP A 54 11.98 4.59 -11.25
N GLY A 55 10.91 5.36 -11.06
CA GLY A 55 9.73 5.38 -11.91
C GLY A 55 8.72 4.25 -11.60
N THR A 56 8.99 3.41 -10.60
CA THR A 56 8.04 2.38 -10.14
C THR A 56 7.03 2.97 -9.16
N TRP A 57 5.90 2.30 -8.98
CA TRP A 57 4.98 2.63 -7.88
C TRP A 57 4.40 1.38 -7.27
N ARG A 58 3.78 1.52 -6.10
CA ARG A 58 3.05 0.42 -5.46
C ARG A 58 1.58 0.53 -5.82
N ARG A 59 0.99 -0.56 -6.31
CA ARG A 59 -0.45 -0.69 -6.53
C ARG A 59 -1.03 -1.71 -5.58
N CYS A 60 -2.16 -1.39 -4.96
CA CYS A 60 -3.00 -2.36 -4.27
C CYS A 60 -4.39 -2.42 -4.88
N ALA A 61 -4.84 -3.61 -5.23
CA ALA A 61 -6.21 -3.89 -5.61
C ALA A 61 -7.01 -4.53 -4.48
N GLN A 62 -8.29 -4.21 -4.42
CA GLN A 62 -9.31 -4.86 -3.63
C GLN A 62 -10.51 -5.22 -4.50
N TRP A 63 -11.07 -6.40 -4.30
CA TRP A 63 -12.26 -6.86 -5.02
C TRP A 63 -13.26 -7.53 -4.06
N GLN A 64 -14.54 -7.34 -4.35
CA GLN A 64 -15.63 -7.97 -3.62
C GLN A 64 -15.75 -9.45 -4.01
N PRO A 65 -16.29 -10.32 -3.13
CA PRO A 65 -16.63 -11.68 -3.51
C PRO A 65 -17.66 -11.67 -4.64
N TRP A 66 -17.51 -12.60 -5.58
CA TRP A 66 -18.40 -12.75 -6.71
C TRP A 66 -18.90 -14.19 -6.82
N TYR A 67 -20.18 -14.35 -7.14
CA TYR A 67 -20.80 -15.65 -7.36
C TYR A 67 -21.56 -15.67 -8.69
N VAL A 68 -21.25 -16.66 -9.52
CA VAL A 68 -22.02 -16.97 -10.74
C VAL A 68 -22.93 -18.17 -10.43
N PRO A 69 -24.26 -18.02 -10.41
CA PRO A 69 -25.17 -19.14 -10.21
C PRO A 69 -25.26 -20.05 -11.45
N GLY A 70 -25.53 -21.34 -11.25
CA GLY A 70 -25.82 -22.30 -12.32
C GLY A 70 -25.20 -23.68 -12.08
N PRO A 71 -25.48 -24.66 -12.97
CA PRO A 71 -24.93 -26.02 -12.87
C PRO A 71 -23.39 -26.07 -12.98
N TYR A 72 -22.78 -25.02 -13.52
CA TYR A 72 -21.33 -24.79 -13.56
C TYR A 72 -20.94 -23.50 -12.85
N GLY A 73 -21.70 -23.15 -11.80
CA GLY A 73 -21.47 -21.92 -11.06
C GLY A 73 -20.07 -21.84 -10.49
N SER A 74 -19.58 -20.62 -10.31
CA SER A 74 -18.25 -20.34 -9.76
C SER A 74 -18.37 -19.34 -8.62
N TYR A 75 -17.61 -19.58 -7.56
CA TYR A 75 -17.43 -18.64 -6.47
C TYR A 75 -15.99 -18.14 -6.45
N THR A 76 -15.83 -16.82 -6.49
CA THR A 76 -14.55 -16.15 -6.30
C THR A 76 -14.61 -15.40 -4.97
N PRO A 77 -13.77 -15.74 -3.98
CA PRO A 77 -13.73 -15.00 -2.74
C PRO A 77 -13.23 -13.57 -2.99
N GLY A 78 -13.73 -12.63 -2.17
CA GLY A 78 -13.19 -11.28 -2.12
C GLY A 78 -11.77 -11.31 -1.58
N GLY A 79 -11.00 -10.27 -1.89
CA GLY A 79 -9.61 -10.23 -1.49
C GLY A 79 -8.93 -8.92 -1.80
N SER A 80 -7.67 -8.86 -1.42
CA SER A 80 -6.77 -7.76 -1.71
C SER A 80 -5.41 -8.30 -2.16
N LYS A 81 -4.71 -7.51 -2.97
CA LYS A 81 -3.33 -7.81 -3.36
C LYS A 81 -2.60 -6.51 -3.64
N CYS A 82 -1.33 -6.44 -3.22
CA CYS A 82 -0.44 -5.34 -3.56
C CYS A 82 0.75 -5.84 -4.38
N TRP A 83 1.24 -5.04 -5.32
CA TRP A 83 2.42 -5.34 -6.13
C TRP A 83 3.11 -4.05 -6.58
N THR A 84 4.37 -4.16 -6.99
CA THR A 84 5.09 -3.05 -7.63
C THR A 84 4.78 -3.07 -9.12
N VAL A 85 4.50 -1.90 -9.68
CA VAL A 85 4.32 -1.72 -11.12
C VAL A 85 5.62 -1.13 -11.70
N GLU A 86 6.16 -1.81 -12.69
CA GLU A 86 7.40 -1.45 -13.38
C GLU A 86 7.06 -0.80 -14.74
N GLY A 87 7.66 0.34 -15.07
CA GLY A 87 7.66 0.84 -16.45
C GLY A 87 6.34 1.43 -16.98
N GLY A 88 5.46 1.95 -16.12
CA GLY A 88 4.35 2.81 -16.56
C GLY A 88 3.03 2.10 -16.93
N ALA A 89 3.00 0.76 -17.01
CA ALA A 89 1.76 0.01 -17.23
C ALA A 89 1.78 -1.36 -16.53
N ASP A 90 0.65 -1.75 -15.96
CA ASP A 90 0.46 -3.01 -15.26
C ASP A 90 0.30 -4.17 -16.25
N THR A 91 1.25 -5.10 -16.27
CA THR A 91 1.65 -5.86 -17.46
C THR A 91 0.81 -7.10 -17.83
N GLY A 92 -0.38 -7.31 -17.25
CA GLY A 92 -1.10 -8.58 -17.49
C GLY A 92 -2.62 -8.60 -17.47
N ASN A 93 -3.30 -7.64 -16.82
CA ASN A 93 -4.76 -7.64 -16.71
C ASN A 93 -5.33 -6.34 -17.31
N PRO A 94 -6.02 -6.42 -18.46
CA PRO A 94 -6.53 -5.23 -19.15
C PRO A 94 -7.71 -4.55 -18.41
N LEU A 95 -8.25 -5.19 -17.37
CA LEU A 95 -9.32 -4.60 -16.56
C LEU A 95 -8.80 -3.67 -15.47
N LEU A 96 -7.50 -3.75 -15.13
CA LEU A 96 -6.87 -2.83 -14.19
C LEU A 96 -6.52 -1.50 -14.88
N PRO A 97 -6.43 -0.39 -14.13
CA PRO A 97 -5.93 0.87 -14.67
C PRO A 97 -4.57 0.70 -15.36
N GLN A 98 -4.46 1.13 -16.62
CA GLN A 98 -3.24 0.98 -17.43
C GLN A 98 -2.26 2.16 -17.28
N HIS A 99 -2.47 2.98 -16.27
CA HIS A 99 -1.72 4.20 -15.96
C HIS A 99 -1.50 4.27 -14.45
N HIS A 100 -0.59 5.14 -14.00
CA HIS A 100 -0.50 5.51 -12.59
C HIS A 100 -1.72 6.33 -12.18
N ILE A 101 -2.35 5.99 -11.06
CA ILE A 101 -3.51 6.70 -10.54
C ILE A 101 -3.00 7.93 -9.79
N ASP A 102 -3.16 9.11 -10.40
CA ASP A 102 -2.87 10.40 -9.77
C ASP A 102 -4.14 10.95 -9.10
N GLY A 103 -4.00 11.56 -7.92
CA GLY A 103 -5.11 12.08 -7.11
C GLY A 103 -4.88 13.51 -6.67
#